data_AF-A0A9W9EU11-F1
#
_entry.id   AF-A0A9W9EU11-F1
#
_cell.length_a   1.000
_cell.length_b   1.000
_cell.length_c   1.000
_cell.angle_alpha   90.00
_cell.angle_beta   90.00
_cell.angle_gamma   90.00
#
_symmetry.space_group_name_H-M   'P 1'
#
loop_
_entity.id
_entity.type
_entity.pdbx_description
1 polymer ?
#
loop_
_entity_poly.entity_id
_entity_poly.type
_entity_poly.pdbx_seq_one_letter_code
_entity_poly.pdbx_strand_id
1 'polypeptide(L)'
;MYSAPLISEEVAVKCLHQVSIKDLGFLYSCLDIYPEHSEVILKLADLVQRAVQIYLARASKAPDDDISILVQLFLIEASLFNAASPGGHILIWPFFIVGAECSLEEDRDFVTEQLKSLWRFTGFGNTLYAIELLNKIWHGEYGGCWTEVLGEKVQGFIM
;
A
#
# COMPACT_ATOMS: atom_id res chain seq x y z
N MET A 1 -3.48 -6.80 9.53
CA MET A 1 -2.88 -5.62 8.88
C MET A 1 -3.72 -5.18 7.67
N TYR A 2 -3.68 -5.91 6.55
CA TYR A 2 -4.22 -5.47 5.26
C TYR A 2 -5.74 -5.18 5.21
N SER A 3 -6.54 -5.90 5.99
CA SER A 3 -7.99 -5.67 6.07
C SER A 3 -8.40 -4.55 7.04
N ALA A 4 -7.51 -4.11 7.94
CA ALA A 4 -7.88 -3.20 9.02
C ALA A 4 -8.36 -1.82 8.52
N PRO A 5 -7.75 -1.19 7.50
CA PRO A 5 -8.26 0.02 6.85
C PRO A 5 -9.70 -0.06 6.32
N LEU A 6 -10.20 -1.27 6.06
CA LEU A 6 -11.51 -1.52 5.47
C LEU A 6 -12.60 -1.76 6.53
N ILE A 7 -12.26 -1.76 7.81
CA ILE A 7 -13.20 -1.95 8.92
C ILE A 7 -13.58 -0.59 9.51
N SER A 8 -12.59 0.19 9.94
CA SER A 8 -12.72 1.59 10.35
C SER A 8 -11.33 2.19 10.52
N GLU A 9 -11.24 3.52 10.45
CA GLU A 9 -9.98 4.23 10.71
C GLU A 9 -9.43 3.92 12.11
N GLU A 10 -10.28 3.87 13.15
CA GLU A 10 -9.85 3.56 14.52
C GLU A 10 -9.23 2.16 14.64
N VAL A 11 -9.85 1.14 14.02
CA VAL A 11 -9.33 -0.23 13.99
C VAL A 11 -8.04 -0.30 13.20
N ALA A 12 -7.97 0.40 12.08
CA ALA A 12 -6.78 0.49 11.25
C ALA A 12 -5.61 1.11 12.00
N VAL A 13 -5.80 2.29 12.62
CA VAL A 13 -4.78 2.99 13.41
C VAL A 13 -4.26 2.08 14.53
N LYS A 14 -5.15 1.42 15.29
CA LYS A 14 -4.73 0.51 16.36
C LYS A 14 -3.96 -0.70 15.84
N CYS A 15 -4.40 -1.31 14.76
CA CYS A 15 -3.74 -2.47 14.15
C CYS A 15 -2.38 -2.10 13.55
N LEU A 16 -2.32 -0.96 12.87
CA LEU A 16 -1.15 -0.49 12.14
C LEU A 16 -0.05 0.05 13.06
N HIS A 17 -0.39 0.69 14.19
CA HIS A 17 0.58 1.04 15.24
C HIS A 17 1.28 -0.17 15.85
N GLN A 18 0.64 -1.34 15.80
CA GLN A 18 1.16 -2.58 16.37
C GLN A 18 1.92 -3.43 15.33
N VAL A 19 1.97 -2.99 14.07
CA VAL A 19 2.68 -3.71 13.02
C VAL A 19 4.14 -3.81 13.38
N SER A 20 4.58 -5.04 13.56
CA SER A 20 5.92 -5.39 13.97
C SER A 20 6.57 -6.28 12.91
N ILE A 21 7.86 -6.54 13.10
CA ILE A 21 8.61 -7.55 12.35
C ILE A 21 7.87 -8.91 12.32
N LYS A 22 7.09 -9.24 13.36
CA LYS A 22 6.32 -10.50 13.42
C LYS A 22 5.16 -10.55 12.44
N ASP A 23 4.52 -9.41 12.13
CA ASP A 23 3.43 -9.35 11.15
C ASP A 23 3.93 -9.55 9.72
N LEU A 24 5.21 -9.21 9.49
CA LEU A 24 5.97 -9.54 8.28
C LEU A 24 6.80 -10.82 8.45
N GLY A 25 6.53 -11.61 9.50
CA GLY A 25 7.32 -12.80 9.85
C GLY A 25 7.39 -13.83 8.73
N PHE A 26 6.37 -13.87 7.85
CA PHE A 26 6.40 -14.71 6.66
C PHE A 26 7.50 -14.28 5.67
N LEU A 27 7.71 -12.98 5.45
CA LEU A 27 8.79 -12.47 4.60
C LEU A 27 10.15 -12.83 5.19
N TYR A 28 10.31 -12.65 6.51
CA TYR A 28 11.55 -12.99 7.20
C TYR A 28 11.81 -14.50 7.21
N SER A 29 10.77 -15.34 7.28
CA SER A 29 10.94 -16.79 7.13
C SER A 29 11.43 -17.19 5.74
N CYS A 30 11.12 -16.40 4.70
CA CYS A 30 11.68 -16.61 3.37
C CYS A 30 13.18 -16.28 3.31
N LEU A 31 13.72 -15.44 4.20
CA LEU A 31 15.17 -15.20 4.26
C LEU A 31 15.93 -16.44 4.71
N ASP A 32 15.35 -17.21 5.63
CA ASP A 32 15.97 -18.45 6.12
C ASP A 32 16.02 -19.52 5.01
N ILE A 33 15.05 -19.50 4.09
CA ILE A 33 14.93 -20.47 2.99
C ILE A 33 15.69 -20.01 1.74
N TYR A 34 15.68 -18.71 1.44
CA TYR A 34 16.24 -18.10 0.23
C TYR A 34 17.11 -16.87 0.58
N PRO A 35 18.27 -17.05 1.23
CA PRO A 35 19.13 -15.95 1.66
C PRO A 35 19.68 -15.13 0.48
N GLU A 36 19.77 -15.72 -0.72
CA GLU A 36 20.14 -15.04 -1.96
C GLU A 36 19.16 -13.95 -2.40
N HIS A 37 17.92 -13.99 -1.89
CA HIS A 37 16.88 -12.99 -2.16
C HIS A 37 16.76 -11.95 -1.04
N SER A 38 17.71 -11.92 -0.10
CA SER A 38 17.65 -11.06 1.08
C SER A 38 17.47 -9.58 0.78
N GLU A 39 18.17 -9.04 -0.21
CA GLU A 39 18.03 -7.65 -0.60
C GLU A 39 16.58 -7.32 -1.03
N VAL A 40 16.01 -8.12 -1.94
CA VAL A 40 14.63 -7.93 -2.42
C VAL A 40 13.64 -8.07 -1.27
N ILE A 41 13.79 -9.09 -0.42
CA ILE A 41 12.88 -9.35 0.69
C ILE A 41 12.88 -8.19 1.70
N LEU A 42 14.06 -7.68 2.07
CA LEU A 42 14.18 -6.54 2.98
C LEU A 42 13.55 -5.28 2.36
N LYS A 43 13.77 -5.05 1.06
CA LYS A 43 13.19 -3.92 0.34
C LYS A 43 11.67 -3.99 0.23
N LEU A 44 11.12 -5.17 -0.01
CA LEU A 44 9.67 -5.38 0.02
C LEU A 44 9.10 -5.13 1.42
N ALA A 45 9.78 -5.55 2.48
CA ALA A 45 9.37 -5.25 3.85
C ALA A 45 9.41 -3.74 4.15
N ASP A 46 10.44 -3.03 3.70
CA ASP A 46 10.55 -1.57 3.82
C ASP A 46 9.37 -0.86 3.13
N LEU A 47 9.00 -1.30 1.92
CA LEU A 47 7.84 -0.75 1.18
C LEU A 47 6.53 -0.96 1.94
N VAL A 48 6.30 -2.15 2.52
CA VAL A 48 5.10 -2.40 3.34
C VAL A 48 5.09 -1.48 4.56
N GLN A 49 6.22 -1.36 5.28
CA GLN A 49 6.32 -0.46 6.44
C GLN A 49 6.08 0.99 6.06
N ARG A 50 6.58 1.44 4.91
CA ARG A 50 6.39 2.80 4.43
C ARG A 50 4.93 3.09 4.10
N ALA A 51 4.21 2.15 3.49
CA ALA A 51 2.77 2.27 3.29
C ALA A 51 2.01 2.36 4.63
N VAL A 52 2.41 1.60 5.65
CA VAL A 52 1.86 1.72 7.01
C VAL A 52 2.09 3.12 7.58
N GLN A 53 3.30 3.67 7.46
CA GLN A 53 3.63 5.03 7.92
C GLN A 53 2.77 6.09 7.22
N ILE A 54 2.58 5.97 5.90
CA ILE A 54 1.74 6.88 5.13
C ILE A 54 0.29 6.87 5.64
N TYR A 55 -0.30 5.68 5.82
CA TYR A 55 -1.65 5.56 6.36
C TYR A 55 -1.76 6.24 7.74
N LEU A 56 -0.83 5.94 8.64
CA LEU A 56 -0.84 6.47 10.00
C LEU A 56 -0.64 7.99 10.03
N ALA A 57 0.23 8.53 9.18
CA ALA A 57 0.47 9.96 9.06
C ALA A 57 -0.80 10.68 8.59
N ARG A 58 -1.49 10.14 7.58
CA ARG A 58 -2.76 10.72 7.11
C ARG A 58 -3.86 10.66 8.17
N ALA A 59 -4.07 9.49 8.79
CA ALA A 59 -5.08 9.33 9.85
C ALA A 59 -4.80 10.24 11.06
N SER A 60 -3.52 10.52 11.35
CA SER A 60 -3.10 11.43 12.42
C SER A 60 -3.10 12.91 12.00
N LYS A 61 -3.51 13.23 10.77
CA LYS A 61 -3.54 14.59 10.20
C LYS A 61 -2.16 15.26 10.24
N ALA A 62 -1.11 14.49 9.95
CA ALA A 62 0.24 15.02 9.77
C ALA A 62 0.27 16.05 8.62
N PRO A 63 1.26 16.96 8.59
CA PRO A 63 1.43 17.91 7.49
C PRO A 63 1.54 17.22 6.13
N ASP A 64 0.92 17.80 5.10
CA ASP A 64 0.94 17.24 3.75
C ASP A 64 2.36 17.11 3.17
N ASP A 65 3.27 18.01 3.54
CA ASP A 65 4.68 17.94 3.12
C ASP A 65 5.37 16.67 3.65
N ASP A 66 5.10 16.29 4.90
CA ASP A 66 5.68 15.09 5.51
C ASP A 66 5.17 13.82 4.82
N ILE A 67 3.86 13.77 4.53
CA ILE A 67 3.24 12.65 3.81
C ILE A 67 3.78 12.58 2.37
N SER A 68 3.93 13.72 1.71
CA SER A 68 4.46 13.81 0.34
C SER A 68 5.88 13.26 0.25
N ILE A 69 6.73 13.54 1.24
CA ILE A 69 8.09 12.96 1.32
C ILE A 69 8.02 11.43 1.41
N LEU A 70 7.14 10.88 2.25
CA LEU A 70 6.99 9.42 2.39
C LEU A 70 6.50 8.77 1.09
N VAL A 71 5.55 9.40 0.39
CA VAL A 71 5.05 8.95 -0.91
C VAL A 71 6.18 8.93 -1.94
N GLN A 72 6.94 10.02 -2.08
CA GLN A 72 8.02 10.10 -3.08
C GLN A 72 9.12 9.07 -2.81
N LEU A 73 9.49 8.85 -1.54
CA LEU A 73 10.44 7.80 -1.17
C LEU A 73 9.92 6.40 -1.53
N PHE A 74 8.62 6.14 -1.34
CA PHE A 74 8.00 4.89 -1.75
C PHE A 74 8.10 4.69 -3.26
N LEU A 75 7.72 5.70 -4.06
CA LEU A 75 7.69 5.59 -5.51
C LEU A 75 9.09 5.37 -6.11
N ILE A 76 10.10 6.06 -5.58
CA ILE A 76 11.50 5.87 -5.98
C ILE A 76 11.95 4.42 -5.69
N GLU A 77 11.70 3.92 -4.48
CA GLU A 77 12.09 2.56 -4.09
C GLU A 77 11.32 1.49 -4.87
N ALA A 78 10.02 1.72 -5.09
CA ALA A 78 9.15 0.86 -5.88
C ALA A 78 9.53 0.84 -7.37
N SER A 79 10.20 1.87 -7.91
CA SER A 79 10.71 1.81 -9.28
C SER A 79 11.76 0.70 -9.48
N LEU A 80 12.46 0.32 -8.40
CA LEU A 80 13.48 -0.73 -8.37
C LEU A 80 12.91 -2.07 -7.88
N PHE A 81 12.03 -2.04 -6.88
CA PHE A 81 11.45 -3.23 -6.24
C PHE A 81 9.93 -3.21 -6.39
N ASN A 82 9.41 -3.94 -7.38
CA ASN A 82 8.02 -3.82 -7.83
C ASN A 82 7.32 -5.16 -8.02
N ALA A 83 6.17 -5.11 -8.69
CA ALA A 83 5.35 -6.23 -9.14
C ALA A 83 6.13 -7.38 -9.79
N ALA A 84 7.21 -7.09 -10.54
CA ALA A 84 8.01 -8.09 -11.22
C ALA A 84 9.12 -8.69 -10.34
N SER A 85 9.40 -8.09 -9.19
CA SER A 85 10.38 -8.62 -8.23
C SER A 85 9.88 -9.92 -7.60
N PRO A 86 10.76 -10.88 -7.25
CA PRO A 86 10.38 -12.04 -6.46
C PRO A 86 9.65 -11.63 -5.18
N GLY A 87 8.42 -12.11 -4.98
CA GLY A 87 7.59 -11.72 -3.84
C GLY A 87 6.81 -10.40 -4.03
N GLY A 88 6.92 -9.72 -5.17
CA GLY A 88 6.29 -8.41 -5.42
C GLY A 88 4.76 -8.39 -5.30
N HIS A 89 4.10 -9.55 -5.36
CA HIS A 89 2.64 -9.68 -5.17
C HIS A 89 2.13 -9.14 -3.83
N ILE A 90 2.99 -9.05 -2.80
CA ILE A 90 2.61 -8.46 -1.50
C ILE A 90 2.38 -6.95 -1.57
N LEU A 91 2.78 -6.31 -2.67
CA LEU A 91 2.74 -4.86 -2.82
C LEU A 91 1.37 -4.33 -3.26
N ILE A 92 0.35 -5.18 -3.47
CA ILE A 92 -1.01 -4.73 -3.86
C ILE A 92 -1.55 -3.71 -2.84
N TRP A 93 -1.58 -4.06 -1.55
CA TRP A 93 -2.03 -3.14 -0.52
C TRP A 93 -1.11 -1.91 -0.36
N PRO A 94 0.23 -2.04 -0.30
CA PRO A 94 1.13 -0.88 -0.30
C PRO A 94 0.91 0.11 -1.46
N PHE A 95 0.79 -0.37 -2.69
CA PHE A 95 0.49 0.48 -3.85
C PHE A 95 -0.88 1.14 -3.74
N PHE A 96 -1.88 0.45 -3.20
CA PHE A 96 -3.19 1.05 -2.95
C PHE A 96 -3.10 2.21 -1.94
N ILE A 97 -2.40 2.03 -0.82
CA ILE A 97 -2.25 3.10 0.18
C ILE A 97 -1.53 4.31 -0.39
N VAL A 98 -0.40 4.09 -1.07
CA VAL A 98 0.38 5.18 -1.66
C VAL A 98 -0.42 5.86 -2.77
N GLY A 99 -1.12 5.09 -3.61
CA GLY A 99 -2.00 5.61 -4.64
C GLY A 99 -3.09 6.52 -4.09
N ALA A 100 -3.67 6.20 -2.94
CA ALA A 100 -4.72 7.01 -2.32
C ALA A 100 -4.21 8.39 -1.90
N GLU A 101 -2.90 8.53 -1.65
CA GLU A 101 -2.23 9.79 -1.33
C GLU A 101 -1.71 10.55 -2.55
N CYS A 102 -1.57 9.90 -3.71
CA CYS A 102 -1.02 10.56 -4.90
C CYS A 102 -1.88 11.74 -5.35
N SER A 103 -1.27 12.93 -5.39
CA SER A 103 -1.88 14.16 -5.88
C SER A 103 -1.52 14.46 -7.34
N LEU A 104 -0.32 14.08 -7.79
CA LEU A 104 0.18 14.28 -9.14
C LEU A 104 -0.30 13.18 -10.10
N GLU A 105 -0.64 13.56 -11.33
CA GLU A 105 -1.08 12.62 -12.38
C GLU A 105 -0.01 11.57 -12.68
N GLU A 106 1.25 11.98 -12.76
CA GLU A 106 2.39 11.09 -13.04
C GLU A 106 2.54 9.99 -11.98
N ASP A 107 2.35 10.32 -10.70
CA ASP A 107 2.40 9.35 -9.59
C ASP A 107 1.22 8.37 -9.65
N ARG A 108 0.03 8.87 -9.98
CA ARG A 108 -1.19 8.06 -10.13
C ARG A 108 -1.05 7.07 -11.29
N ASP A 109 -0.48 7.52 -12.40
CA ASP A 109 -0.21 6.69 -13.57
C ASP A 109 0.80 5.59 -13.23
N PHE A 110 1.89 5.94 -12.55
CA PHE A 110 2.88 4.97 -12.08
C PHE A 110 2.21 3.89 -11.21
N VAL A 111 1.50 4.28 -10.16
CA VAL A 111 0.83 3.33 -9.25
C VAL A 111 -0.17 2.46 -10.00
N THR A 112 -0.95 3.04 -10.92
CA THR A 112 -1.93 2.32 -11.72
C THR A 112 -1.26 1.25 -12.59
N GLU A 113 -0.15 1.57 -13.24
CA GLU A 113 0.58 0.60 -14.05
C GLU A 113 1.22 -0.52 -13.20
N GLN A 114 1.68 -0.20 -11.99
CA GLN A 114 2.17 -1.23 -11.05
C GLN A 114 1.06 -2.18 -10.62
N LEU A 115 -0.13 -1.67 -10.29
CA LEU A 115 -1.29 -2.50 -9.95
C LEU A 115 -1.77 -3.33 -11.16
N LYS A 116 -1.81 -2.77 -12.37
CA LYS A 116 -2.12 -3.54 -13.59
C LYS A 116 -1.09 -4.65 -13.82
N SER A 117 0.19 -4.37 -13.59
CA SER A 117 1.26 -5.36 -13.68
C SER A 117 1.03 -6.49 -12.67
N LEU A 118 0.75 -6.15 -11.41
CA LEU A 118 0.40 -7.12 -10.36
C LEU A 118 -0.78 -8.00 -10.76
N TRP A 119 -1.85 -7.40 -11.27
CA TRP A 119 -3.01 -8.15 -11.77
C TRP A 119 -2.64 -9.11 -12.92
N ARG A 120 -1.80 -8.68 -13.88
CA ARG A 120 -1.34 -9.56 -14.97
C ARG A 120 -0.56 -10.76 -14.45
N PHE A 121 0.22 -10.60 -13.38
CA PHE A 121 1.02 -11.67 -12.79
C PHE A 121 0.21 -12.60 -11.88
N THR A 122 -0.73 -12.08 -11.09
CA THR A 122 -1.44 -12.84 -10.06
C THR A 122 -2.85 -13.28 -10.47
N GLY A 123 -3.49 -12.53 -11.36
CA GLY A 123 -4.90 -12.72 -11.74
C GLY A 123 -5.91 -12.33 -10.66
N PHE A 124 -5.47 -11.76 -9.53
CA PHE A 124 -6.37 -11.47 -8.42
C PHE A 124 -7.26 -10.26 -8.71
N GLY A 125 -8.58 -10.46 -8.59
CA GLY A 125 -9.58 -9.42 -8.88
C GLY A 125 -9.54 -8.25 -7.88
N ASN A 126 -9.01 -8.47 -6.68
CA ASN A 126 -8.83 -7.42 -5.67
C ASN A 126 -7.92 -6.28 -6.16
N THR A 127 -6.96 -6.57 -7.04
CA THR A 127 -6.08 -5.57 -7.65
C THR A 127 -6.84 -4.65 -8.60
N LEU A 128 -7.77 -5.19 -9.41
CA LEU A 128 -8.62 -4.37 -10.27
C LEU A 128 -9.58 -3.51 -9.45
N TYR A 129 -10.12 -4.09 -8.36
CA TYR A 129 -10.97 -3.36 -7.44
C TYR A 129 -10.22 -2.21 -6.75
N ALA A 130 -8.96 -2.41 -6.37
CA ALA A 130 -8.10 -1.35 -5.83
C ALA A 130 -7.93 -0.19 -6.83
N ILE A 131 -7.69 -0.49 -8.11
CA ILE A 131 -7.60 0.53 -9.17
C ILE A 131 -8.92 1.30 -9.31
N GLU A 132 -10.06 0.61 -9.29
CA GLU A 132 -11.38 1.26 -9.35
C GLU A 132 -11.58 2.23 -8.18
N LEU A 133 -11.24 1.81 -6.96
CA LEU A 133 -11.34 2.64 -5.77
C LEU A 133 -10.42 3.86 -5.80
N LEU A 134 -9.18 3.69 -6.26
CA LEU A 134 -8.25 4.80 -6.43
C LEU A 134 -8.81 5.87 -7.35
N ASN A 135 -9.40 5.46 -8.48
CA ASN A 135 -10.05 6.40 -9.39
C ASN A 135 -11.15 7.20 -8.67
N LYS A 136 -12.01 6.56 -7.89
CA LYS A 136 -13.08 7.25 -7.13
C LYS A 136 -12.52 8.21 -6.08
N ILE A 137 -11.44 7.83 -5.39
CA ILE A 137 -10.73 8.68 -4.43
C ILE A 137 -10.19 9.93 -5.13
N TRP A 138 -9.50 9.76 -6.26
CA TRP A 138 -8.90 10.87 -7.03
C TRP A 138 -9.92 11.85 -7.61
N HIS A 139 -11.13 11.38 -7.92
CA HIS A 139 -12.25 12.22 -8.39
C HIS A 139 -13.06 12.82 -7.23
N GLY A 140 -12.69 12.55 -5.98
CA GLY A 140 -13.36 13.08 -4.80
C GLY A 140 -14.78 12.55 -4.59
N GLU A 141 -15.15 11.43 -5.21
CA GLU A 141 -16.51 10.87 -5.18
C GLU A 141 -17.02 10.60 -3.76
N TYR A 142 -16.09 10.34 -2.84
CA TYR A 142 -16.44 9.98 -1.47
C TYR A 142 -16.51 11.16 -0.50
N GLY A 143 -15.89 12.30 -0.83
CA GLY A 143 -15.73 13.45 0.07
C GLY A 143 -14.91 13.13 1.34
N GLY A 144 -14.19 14.11 1.87
CA GLY A 144 -13.40 13.93 3.11
C GLY A 144 -12.09 13.17 2.92
N CYS A 145 -11.50 12.71 4.03
CA CYS A 145 -10.23 11.98 4.02
C CYS A 145 -10.46 10.52 3.60
N TRP A 146 -9.62 10.00 2.71
CA TRP A 146 -9.81 8.63 2.20
C TRP A 146 -9.72 7.58 3.31
N THR A 147 -8.91 7.80 4.37
CA THR A 147 -8.78 6.89 5.51
C THR A 147 -10.09 6.67 6.26
N GLU A 148 -10.94 7.70 6.36
CA GLU A 148 -12.27 7.65 6.99
C GLU A 148 -13.28 6.92 6.09
N VAL A 149 -13.19 7.19 4.78
CA VAL A 149 -14.09 6.65 3.75
C VAL A 149 -13.94 5.14 3.57
N LEU A 150 -12.72 4.60 3.72
CA LEU A 150 -12.44 3.19 3.43
C LEU A 150 -13.31 2.24 4.26
N GLY A 151 -13.53 2.52 5.54
CA GLY A 151 -14.35 1.65 6.40
C GLY A 151 -15.85 1.74 6.13
N GLU A 152 -16.31 2.87 5.58
CA GLU A 152 -17.74 3.14 5.41
C GLU A 152 -18.28 2.77 4.04
N LYS A 153 -17.49 3.01 2.98
CA LYS A 153 -17.98 3.03 1.59
C LYS A 153 -17.38 1.95 0.70
N VAL A 154 -16.39 1.20 1.18
CA VAL A 154 -15.69 0.18 0.41
C VAL A 154 -16.27 -1.20 0.71
N GLN A 155 -16.56 -1.98 -0.34
CA GLN A 155 -17.16 -3.32 -0.27
C GLN A 155 -16.21 -4.33 -0.96
N GLY A 156 -15.04 -4.55 -0.38
CA GLY A 156 -14.09 -5.53 -0.90
C GLY A 156 -12.73 -5.46 -0.21
N PHE A 157 -12.01 -6.60 -0.17
CA PHE A 157 -10.68 -6.68 0.43
C PHE A 157 -9.61 -6.29 -0.56
N ILE A 158 -8.60 -5.56 -0.08
CA ILE A 158 -7.36 -5.26 -0.79
C ILE A 158 -6.24 -5.91 0.02
N MET A 159 -5.59 -6.92 -0.56
CA MET A 159 -4.51 -7.71 0.04
C MET A 159 -3.47 -8.00 -1.01
#